data_AF-A0AAQ0LJ20-F1
#
_entry.id   AF-A0AAQ0LJ20-F1
#
_cell.length_a   1.000
_cell.length_b   1.000
_cell.length_c   1.000
_cell.angle_alpha   90.00
_cell.angle_beta   90.00
_cell.angle_gamma   90.00
#
_symmetry.space_group_name_H-M   'P 1'
#
loop_
_entity.id
_entity.type
_entity.pdbx_description
1 polymer ?
#
loop_
_entity_poly.entity_id
_entity_poly.type
_entity_poly.pdbx_seq_one_letter_code
_entity_poly.pdbx_strand_id
1 'polypeptide(L)'
;MNIKYEKYLSMEDVPAGKILDVILKKRNISQKKLAHMSNEYPQRICDYIKGERKFTIKASISIEKALNINIEGFFFKIQANHDIYTFIMKEERKKHPDLSKLSKGLFWDTRIDKINWIRNKEWVIQRAFEYGNDIEIKEIIRFYGIETIKQVIPNIKNKWNSNTRNDNYQKYIL
;
A
#
# COMPACT_ATOMS: atom_id res chain seq x y z
N MET A 1 -7.77 25.55 -12.04
CA MET A 1 -7.98 24.33 -11.23
C MET A 1 -7.01 24.37 -10.05
N ASN A 2 -7.49 24.60 -8.82
CA ASN A 2 -6.63 24.67 -7.65
C ASN A 2 -6.24 23.24 -7.23
N ILE A 3 -5.02 22.82 -7.59
CA ILE A 3 -4.51 21.50 -7.20
C ILE A 3 -4.13 21.59 -5.72
N LYS A 4 -4.90 20.93 -4.85
CA LYS A 4 -4.46 20.68 -3.46
C LYS A 4 -3.33 19.67 -3.48
N TYR A 5 -2.11 20.11 -3.18
CA TYR A 5 -0.91 19.30 -3.22
C TYR A 5 -0.75 18.43 -1.97
N GLU A 6 -1.32 18.88 -0.85
CA GLU A 6 -1.23 18.27 0.47
C GLU A 6 -1.69 16.81 0.46
N LYS A 7 -2.69 16.47 -0.35
CA LYS A 7 -3.18 15.09 -0.49
C LYS A 7 -2.14 14.10 -1.00
N TYR A 8 -1.11 14.58 -1.71
CA TYR A 8 -0.06 13.71 -2.22
C TYR A 8 0.93 13.32 -1.12
N LEU A 9 1.04 14.12 -0.05
CA LEU A 9 1.88 13.79 1.10
C LEU A 9 1.33 12.58 1.88
N SER A 10 0.02 12.36 1.83
CA SER A 10 -0.64 11.19 2.44
C SER A 10 -0.68 9.95 1.53
N MET A 11 -0.20 10.04 0.28
CA MET A 11 -0.14 8.91 -0.66
C MET A 11 1.21 8.19 -0.53
N GLU A 12 1.41 7.51 0.60
CA GLU A 12 2.68 6.86 0.93
C GLU A 12 2.99 5.67 0.02
N ASP A 13 1.98 5.04 -0.60
CA ASP A 13 2.13 3.89 -1.48
C ASP A 13 2.51 4.26 -2.93
N VAL A 14 2.53 5.55 -3.25
CA VAL A 14 2.83 6.04 -4.60
C VAL A 14 4.23 6.69 -4.65
N PRO A 15 5.13 6.23 -5.55
CA PRO A 15 6.44 6.85 -5.70
C PRO A 15 6.36 8.32 -6.11
N ALA A 16 7.25 9.15 -5.57
CA ALA A 16 7.33 10.59 -5.88
C ALA A 16 7.44 10.89 -7.40
N GLY A 17 8.18 10.05 -8.14
CA GLY A 17 8.30 10.16 -9.59
C GLY A 17 6.97 10.03 -10.35
N LYS A 18 6.08 9.14 -9.88
CA LYS A 18 4.74 8.98 -10.46
C LYS A 18 3.86 10.18 -10.16
N ILE A 19 4.00 10.78 -8.98
CA ILE A 19 3.30 12.01 -8.63
C ILE A 19 3.78 13.18 -9.51
N LEU A 20 5.08 13.28 -9.77
CA LEU A 20 5.62 14.26 -10.71
C LEU A 20 5.02 14.09 -12.12
N ASP A 21 4.97 12.87 -12.65
CA ASP A 21 4.37 12.58 -13.97
C ASP A 21 2.88 13.00 -14.02
N VAL A 22 2.10 12.69 -12.98
CA VAL A 22 0.70 13.10 -12.88
C VAL A 22 0.56 14.63 -12.87
N ILE A 23 1.42 15.33 -12.12
CA ILE A 23 1.41 16.81 -12.06
C ILE A 23 1.72 17.41 -13.43
N LEU A 24 2.73 16.87 -14.14
CA LEU A 24 3.11 17.34 -15.47
C LEU A 24 2.00 17.16 -16.50
N LYS A 25 1.36 15.98 -16.52
CA LYS A 25 0.20 15.71 -17.38
C LYS A 25 -0.96 16.66 -17.11
N LYS A 26 -1.31 16.87 -15.84
CA LYS A 26 -2.41 17.79 -15.45
C LYS A 26 -2.14 19.24 -15.82
N ARG A 27 -0.87 19.65 -15.84
CA ARG A 27 -0.46 21.02 -16.17
C ARG A 27 -0.08 21.20 -17.63
N ASN A 28 -0.15 20.14 -18.43
CA ASN A 28 0.31 20.12 -19.82
C ASN A 28 1.76 20.64 -19.99
N ILE A 29 2.65 20.22 -19.07
CA ILE A 29 4.07 20.58 -19.08
C ILE A 29 4.88 19.36 -19.54
N SER A 30 5.72 19.52 -20.57
CA SER A 30 6.63 18.47 -20.99
C SER A 30 7.83 18.33 -20.04
N GLN A 31 8.43 17.14 -19.97
CA GLN A 31 9.63 16.90 -19.16
C GLN A 31 10.78 17.83 -19.55
N LYS A 32 10.96 18.08 -20.86
CA LYS A 32 11.96 19.02 -21.39
C LYS A 32 11.70 20.45 -20.91
N LYS A 33 10.43 20.89 -20.91
CA LYS A 33 10.06 22.21 -20.41
C LYS A 33 10.31 22.33 -18.91
N LEU A 34 9.95 21.31 -18.12
CA LEU A 34 10.27 21.28 -16.69
C LEU A 34 11.78 21.37 -16.43
N ALA A 35 12.57 20.58 -17.16
CA ALA A 35 14.02 20.56 -17.02
C ALA A 35 14.63 21.96 -17.21
N HIS A 36 14.22 22.66 -18.26
CA HIS A 36 14.63 24.05 -18.49
C HIS A 36 14.17 25.00 -17.37
N MET A 37 12.91 24.90 -16.92
CA MET A 37 12.36 25.76 -15.86
C MET A 37 13.02 25.54 -14.49
N SER A 38 13.49 24.33 -14.21
CA SER A 38 14.11 23.93 -12.94
C SER A 38 15.64 23.96 -12.95
N ASN A 39 16.25 24.32 -14.10
CA ASN A 39 17.69 24.22 -14.33
C ASN A 39 18.25 22.80 -14.04
N GLU A 40 17.48 21.77 -14.40
CA GLU A 40 17.87 20.36 -14.31
C GLU A 40 18.10 19.78 -15.70
N TYR A 41 18.87 18.69 -15.78
CA TYR A 41 19.05 17.97 -17.03
C TYR A 41 17.78 17.19 -17.41
N PRO A 42 17.34 17.19 -18.68
CA PRO A 42 16.16 16.44 -19.12
C PRO A 42 16.20 14.96 -18.75
N GLN A 43 17.39 14.34 -18.81
CA GLN A 43 17.59 12.96 -18.39
C GLN A 43 17.24 12.75 -16.91
N ARG A 44 17.62 13.69 -16.02
CA ARG A 44 17.29 13.57 -14.59
C ARG A 44 15.80 13.61 -14.34
N ILE A 45 15.06 14.47 -15.04
CA ILE A 45 13.59 14.50 -14.95
C ILE A 45 12.99 13.16 -15.36
N CYS A 46 13.50 12.56 -16.43
CA CYS A 46 13.09 11.22 -16.88
C CYS A 46 13.40 10.15 -15.82
N ASP A 47 14.63 10.14 -15.28
CA ASP A 47 15.05 9.18 -14.24
C ASP A 47 14.22 9.33 -12.96
N TYR A 48 13.90 10.56 -12.54
CA TYR A 48 13.03 10.84 -11.40
C TYR A 48 11.63 10.24 -11.61
N ILE A 49 11.04 10.45 -12.79
CA ILE A 49 9.70 9.93 -13.13
C ILE A 49 9.68 8.40 -13.15
N LYS A 50 10.74 7.78 -13.69
CA LYS A 50 10.91 6.33 -13.70
C LYS A 50 11.21 5.74 -12.32
N GLY A 51 11.69 6.56 -11.39
CA GLY A 51 12.16 6.10 -10.07
C GLY A 51 13.57 5.50 -10.09
N GLU A 52 14.30 5.65 -11.19
CA GLU A 52 15.70 5.23 -11.34
C GLU A 52 16.66 6.15 -10.57
N ARG A 53 16.21 7.40 -10.30
CA ARG A 53 16.94 8.38 -9.52
C ARG A 53 16.10 8.88 -8.36
N LYS A 54 16.73 9.01 -7.19
CA LYS A 54 16.15 9.63 -5.99
C LYS A 54 16.24 11.16 -6.07
N PHE A 55 15.17 11.84 -5.70
CA PHE A 55 15.16 13.29 -5.50
C PHE A 55 16.16 13.66 -4.40
N THR A 56 17.01 14.63 -4.70
CA THR A 56 17.80 15.34 -3.69
C THR A 56 16.99 16.53 -3.18
N ILE A 57 17.34 17.07 -2.01
CA ILE A 57 16.70 18.30 -1.48
C ILE A 57 16.79 19.43 -2.51
N LYS A 58 17.98 19.62 -3.11
CA LYS A 58 18.21 20.65 -4.14
C LYS A 58 17.30 20.48 -5.35
N ALA A 59 17.20 19.26 -5.90
CA ALA A 59 16.37 18.98 -7.06
C ALA A 59 14.87 19.10 -6.73
N SER A 60 14.45 18.69 -5.53
CA SER A 60 13.08 18.85 -5.06
C SER A 60 12.69 20.34 -5.06
N ILE A 61 13.50 21.18 -4.41
CA ILE A 61 13.24 22.63 -4.29
C ILE A 61 13.25 23.31 -5.66
N SER A 62 14.19 22.95 -6.56
CA SER A 62 14.24 23.56 -7.90
C SER A 62 13.01 23.21 -8.75
N ILE A 63 12.56 21.95 -8.70
CA ILE A 63 11.36 21.47 -9.39
C ILE A 63 10.09 22.08 -8.79
N GLU A 64 10.00 22.19 -7.46
CA GLU A 64 8.88 22.83 -6.76
C GLU A 64 8.70 24.29 -7.16
N LYS A 65 9.80 25.06 -7.15
CA LYS A 65 9.82 26.45 -7.61
C LYS A 65 9.38 26.58 -9.06
N ALA A 66 9.92 25.73 -9.94
CA ALA A 66 9.52 25.71 -11.35
C ALA A 66 8.01 25.39 -11.53
N LEU A 67 7.45 24.57 -10.64
CA LEU A 67 6.04 24.20 -10.65
C LEU A 67 5.19 25.11 -9.76
N ASN A 68 5.68 26.21 -9.19
CA ASN A 68 4.90 27.03 -8.25
C ASN A 68 4.20 26.17 -7.17
N ILE A 69 4.90 25.18 -6.61
CA ILE A 69 4.43 24.36 -5.50
C ILE A 69 4.99 24.97 -4.22
N ASN A 70 4.12 25.49 -3.36
CA ASN A 70 4.50 26.21 -2.14
C ASN A 70 4.74 25.30 -0.93
N ILE A 71 5.13 24.05 -1.18
CA ILE A 71 5.45 23.06 -0.13
C ILE A 71 6.93 22.73 -0.26
N GLU A 72 7.73 23.22 0.67
CA GLU A 72 9.18 23.00 0.63
C GLU A 72 9.53 21.53 0.79
N GLY A 73 10.37 21.02 -0.11
CA GLY A 73 10.79 19.64 -0.14
C GLY A 73 9.65 18.66 -0.42
N PHE A 74 8.57 19.11 -1.05
CA PHE A 74 7.43 18.30 -1.47
C PHE A 74 7.81 16.92 -2.04
N PHE A 75 8.59 16.86 -3.11
CA PHE A 75 8.95 15.58 -3.74
C PHE A 75 9.88 14.74 -2.85
N PHE A 76 10.79 15.39 -2.13
CA PHE A 76 11.67 14.73 -1.16
C PHE A 76 10.89 14.10 0.00
N LYS A 77 9.89 14.80 0.54
CA LYS A 77 9.00 14.32 1.62
C LYS A 77 8.17 13.12 1.14
N ILE A 78 7.56 13.21 -0.05
CA ILE A 78 6.83 12.09 -0.65
C ILE A 78 7.76 10.88 -0.83
N GLN A 79 8.97 11.10 -1.32
CA GLN A 79 9.95 10.03 -1.48
C GLN A 79 10.29 9.39 -0.12
N ALA A 80 10.53 10.19 0.92
CA ALA A 80 10.82 9.68 2.26
C ALA A 80 9.64 8.85 2.81
N ASN A 81 8.41 9.37 2.69
CA ASN A 81 7.20 8.65 3.11
C ASN A 81 7.06 7.32 2.37
N HIS A 82 7.27 7.32 1.06
CA HIS A 82 7.22 6.10 0.25
C HIS A 82 8.33 5.11 0.61
N ASP A 83 9.54 5.59 0.89
CA ASP A 83 10.64 4.73 1.30
C ASP A 83 10.34 4.07 2.66
N ILE A 84 9.79 4.82 3.61
CA ILE A 84 9.29 4.29 4.89
C ILE A 84 8.19 3.25 4.65
N TYR A 85 7.20 3.57 3.81
CA TYR A 85 6.11 2.65 3.45
C TYR A 85 6.66 1.34 2.87
N THR A 86 7.58 1.40 1.89
CA THR A 86 8.15 0.19 1.28
C THR A 86 8.95 -0.65 2.27
N PHE A 87 9.66 -0.01 3.19
CA PHE A 87 10.39 -0.68 4.26
C PHE A 87 9.41 -1.41 5.19
N ILE A 88 8.40 -0.71 5.72
CA ILE A 88 7.37 -1.29 6.59
C ILE A 88 6.65 -2.44 5.88
N MET A 89 6.24 -2.26 4.63
CA MET A 89 5.62 -3.31 3.79
C MET A 89 6.47 -4.56 3.71
N LYS A 90 7.78 -4.40 3.50
CA LYS A 90 8.71 -5.52 3.38
C LYS A 90 8.82 -6.27 4.70
N GLU A 91 8.89 -5.55 5.82
CA GLU A 91 8.94 -6.17 7.15
C GLU A 91 7.62 -6.86 7.53
N GLU A 92 6.48 -6.26 7.21
CA GLU A 92 5.16 -6.85 7.44
C GLU A 92 4.96 -8.13 6.63
N ARG A 93 5.42 -8.18 5.37
CA ARG A 93 5.30 -9.39 4.52
C ARG A 93 6.12 -10.57 5.02
N LYS A 94 7.17 -10.34 5.81
CA LYS A 94 7.92 -11.43 6.48
C LYS A 94 7.08 -12.10 7.58
N LYS A 95 6.09 -11.38 8.14
CA LYS A 95 5.19 -11.90 9.16
C LYS A 95 3.99 -12.53 8.46
N HIS A 96 4.02 -13.84 8.34
CA HIS A 96 2.95 -14.60 7.70
C HIS A 96 2.66 -15.89 8.51
N PRO A 97 1.46 -16.48 8.37
CA PRO A 97 1.16 -17.79 8.93
C PRO A 97 2.00 -18.86 8.24
N ASP A 98 1.94 -20.09 8.75
CA ASP A 98 2.51 -21.24 8.07
C ASP A 98 1.75 -21.52 6.77
N LEU A 99 2.32 -21.09 5.64
CA LEU A 99 1.70 -21.21 4.32
C LEU A 99 1.56 -22.67 3.88
N SER A 100 2.29 -23.61 4.48
CA SER A 100 2.13 -25.04 4.16
C SER A 100 0.79 -25.61 4.62
N LYS A 101 0.14 -24.94 5.58
CA LYS A 101 -1.18 -25.29 6.11
C LYS A 101 -2.32 -24.61 5.37
N LEU A 102 -2.03 -23.73 4.40
CA LEU A 102 -3.03 -22.96 3.68
C LEU A 102 -3.09 -23.41 2.22
N SER A 103 -4.26 -23.84 1.76
CA SER A 103 -4.45 -24.20 0.36
C SER A 103 -4.45 -22.96 -0.53
N LYS A 104 -4.01 -23.13 -1.78
CA LYS A 104 -4.12 -22.06 -2.80
C LYS A 104 -5.59 -21.74 -3.11
N GLY A 105 -6.49 -22.69 -2.92
CA GLY A 105 -7.93 -22.52 -3.15
C GLY A 105 -8.58 -21.55 -2.17
N LEU A 106 -8.10 -21.47 -0.93
CA LEU A 106 -8.61 -20.53 0.06
C LEU A 106 -8.52 -19.09 -0.43
N PHE A 107 -7.45 -18.75 -1.15
CA PHE A 107 -7.21 -17.43 -1.75
C PHE A 107 -7.18 -17.50 -3.29
N TRP A 108 -8.16 -18.16 -3.92
CA TRP A 108 -8.17 -18.40 -5.36
C TRP A 108 -8.05 -17.16 -6.26
N ASP A 109 -8.44 -15.97 -5.78
CA ASP A 109 -8.37 -14.68 -6.48
C ASP A 109 -7.06 -13.92 -6.19
N THR A 110 -6.24 -14.39 -5.26
CA THR A 110 -5.04 -13.69 -4.77
C THR A 110 -3.86 -14.62 -4.59
N ARG A 111 -2.70 -14.21 -5.10
CA ARG A 111 -1.44 -14.91 -4.82
C ARG A 111 -1.11 -14.88 -3.33
N ILE A 112 -1.18 -16.05 -2.68
CA ILE A 112 -0.97 -16.20 -1.23
C ILE A 112 0.38 -15.66 -0.75
N ASP A 113 1.42 -15.79 -1.58
CA ASP A 113 2.79 -15.31 -1.32
C ASP A 113 2.93 -13.78 -1.37
N LYS A 114 1.91 -13.08 -1.89
CA LYS A 114 1.90 -11.62 -2.02
C LYS A 114 1.01 -10.91 -1.00
N ILE A 115 0.27 -11.66 -0.18
CA ILE A 115 -0.61 -11.10 0.84
C ILE A 115 0.23 -10.40 1.90
N ASN A 116 -0.11 -9.15 2.22
CA ASN A 116 0.33 -8.51 3.46
C ASN A 116 -0.63 -8.95 4.58
N TRP A 117 -0.22 -9.95 5.35
CA TRP A 117 -1.05 -10.57 6.39
C TRP A 117 -1.36 -9.60 7.54
N ILE A 118 -0.53 -8.58 7.77
CA ILE A 118 -0.79 -7.59 8.81
C ILE A 118 -1.90 -6.63 8.37
N ARG A 119 -1.80 -6.08 7.15
CA ARG A 119 -2.74 -5.07 6.66
C ARG A 119 -4.06 -5.63 6.16
N ASN A 120 -4.05 -6.85 5.63
CA ASN A 120 -5.25 -7.51 5.12
C ASN A 120 -5.90 -8.45 6.15
N LYS A 121 -5.56 -8.28 7.44
CA LYS A 121 -5.99 -9.13 8.55
C LYS A 121 -7.49 -9.44 8.54
N GLU A 122 -8.33 -8.41 8.42
CA GLU A 122 -9.79 -8.59 8.46
C GLU A 122 -10.29 -9.47 7.31
N TRP A 123 -9.84 -9.18 6.09
CA TRP A 123 -10.18 -9.96 4.90
C TRP A 123 -9.66 -11.40 4.99
N VAL A 124 -8.43 -11.61 5.49
CA VAL A 124 -7.87 -12.96 5.68
C VAL A 124 -8.70 -13.75 6.68
N ILE A 125 -8.99 -13.18 7.85
CA ILE A 125 -9.76 -13.83 8.90
C ILE A 125 -11.16 -14.16 8.41
N GLN A 126 -11.83 -13.19 7.79
CA GLN A 126 -13.14 -13.39 7.18
C GLN A 126 -13.13 -14.59 6.23
N ARG A 127 -12.18 -14.61 5.29
CA ARG A 127 -12.10 -15.62 4.25
C ARG A 127 -11.79 -17.01 4.78
N ALA A 128 -10.89 -17.11 5.76
CA ALA A 128 -10.60 -18.36 6.45
C ALA A 128 -11.83 -18.94 7.15
N PHE A 129 -12.62 -18.12 7.82
CA PHE A 129 -13.84 -18.59 8.50
C PHE A 129 -15.01 -18.87 7.54
N GLU A 130 -15.01 -18.31 6.33
CA GLU A 130 -16.04 -18.56 5.32
C GLU A 130 -15.80 -19.80 4.46
N TYR A 131 -14.53 -20.08 4.13
CA TYR A 131 -14.17 -21.12 3.14
C TYR A 131 -13.08 -22.08 3.60
N GLY A 132 -12.42 -21.79 4.71
CA GLY A 132 -11.30 -22.59 5.20
C GLY A 132 -11.75 -23.90 5.83
N ASN A 133 -10.88 -24.90 5.74
CA ASN A 133 -11.02 -26.15 6.48
C ASN A 133 -10.47 -26.03 7.91
N ASP A 134 -10.65 -27.09 8.70
CA ASP A 134 -10.23 -27.13 10.12
C ASP A 134 -8.74 -26.81 10.34
N ILE A 135 -7.85 -27.24 9.44
CA ILE A 135 -6.40 -26.96 9.53
C ILE A 135 -6.12 -25.49 9.26
N GLU A 136 -6.74 -24.95 8.21
CA GLU A 136 -6.57 -23.56 7.79
C GLU A 136 -7.09 -22.58 8.84
N ILE A 137 -8.28 -22.82 9.38
CA ILE A 137 -8.88 -21.97 10.41
C ILE A 137 -8.00 -21.97 11.67
N LYS A 138 -7.55 -23.14 12.13
CA LYS A 138 -6.66 -23.25 13.30
C LYS A 138 -5.34 -22.51 13.09
N GLU A 139 -4.76 -22.57 11.90
CA GLU A 139 -3.54 -21.83 11.60
C GLU A 139 -3.76 -20.31 11.61
N ILE A 140 -4.89 -19.83 11.08
CA ILE A 140 -5.24 -18.40 11.12
C ILE A 140 -5.49 -17.93 12.56
N ILE A 141 -6.14 -18.74 13.40
CA ILE A 141 -6.30 -18.46 14.83
C ILE A 141 -4.95 -18.42 15.54
N ARG A 142 -4.06 -19.39 15.28
CA ARG A 142 -2.69 -19.43 15.83
C ARG A 142 -1.90 -18.18 15.45
N PHE A 143 -2.02 -17.74 14.20
CA PHE A 143 -1.24 -16.61 13.69
C PHE A 143 -1.72 -15.25 14.23
N TYR A 144 -3.03 -14.99 14.25
CA TYR A 144 -3.56 -13.69 14.70
C TYR A 144 -3.91 -13.64 16.20
N GLY A 145 -4.09 -14.79 16.84
CA GLY A 145 -4.55 -14.92 18.21
C GLY A 145 -6.07 -14.79 18.35
N ILE A 146 -6.63 -15.52 19.33
CA ILE A 146 -8.08 -15.61 19.58
C ILE A 146 -8.72 -14.22 19.81
N GLU A 147 -8.06 -13.36 20.60
CA GLU A 147 -8.59 -12.03 20.92
C GLU A 147 -8.75 -11.15 19.66
N THR A 148 -7.84 -11.27 18.71
CA THR A 148 -7.96 -10.60 17.42
C THR A 148 -9.17 -11.11 16.64
N ILE A 149 -9.40 -12.42 16.62
CA ILE A 149 -10.55 -13.01 15.91
C ILE A 149 -11.87 -12.53 16.54
N LYS A 150 -11.95 -12.50 17.88
CA LYS A 150 -13.11 -11.97 18.64
C LYS A 150 -13.41 -10.51 18.34
N GLN A 151 -12.40 -9.71 18.05
CA GLN A 151 -12.59 -8.31 17.64
C GLN A 151 -13.01 -8.18 16.17
N VAL A 152 -12.47 -9.02 15.28
CA VAL A 152 -12.68 -8.87 13.83
C VAL A 152 -14.03 -9.46 13.39
N ILE A 153 -14.32 -10.71 13.74
CA ILE A 153 -15.47 -11.44 13.16
C ILE A 153 -16.81 -10.73 13.41
N PRO A 154 -17.13 -10.25 14.63
CA PRO A 154 -18.41 -9.57 14.89
C PRO A 154 -18.60 -8.27 14.13
N ASN A 155 -17.50 -7.62 13.72
CA ASN A 155 -17.52 -6.34 12.99
C ASN A 155 -17.65 -6.50 11.47
N ILE A 156 -17.65 -7.75 10.95
CA ILE A 156 -17.82 -8.02 9.52
C ILE A 156 -19.28 -7.78 9.11
N LYS A 157 -19.50 -6.72 8.32
CA LYS A 157 -20.84 -6.35 7.82
C LYS A 157 -21.31 -7.19 6.63
N ASN A 158 -20.40 -7.92 5.97
CA ASN A 158 -20.74 -8.71 4.79
C ASN A 158 -21.64 -9.89 5.17
N LYS A 159 -22.79 -10.01 4.50
CA LYS A 159 -23.77 -11.09 4.72
C LYS A 159 -23.47 -12.35 3.91
N TRP A 160 -22.61 -12.27 2.90
CA TRP A 160 -22.20 -13.43 2.13
C TRP A 160 -21.53 -14.47 3.03
N ASN A 161 -21.92 -15.74 2.88
CA ASN A 161 -21.48 -16.88 3.69
C ASN A 161 -21.44 -16.62 5.22
N SER A 162 -22.31 -15.73 5.73
CA SER A 162 -22.30 -15.37 7.15
C SER A 162 -22.67 -16.53 8.05
N ASN A 163 -23.51 -17.46 7.58
CA ASN A 163 -23.92 -18.63 8.37
C ASN A 163 -22.70 -19.52 8.66
N THR A 164 -21.97 -19.94 7.61
CA THR A 164 -20.74 -20.73 7.75
C THR A 164 -19.70 -20.01 8.62
N ARG A 165 -19.52 -18.70 8.42
CA ARG A 165 -18.62 -17.89 9.24
C ARG A 165 -19.01 -17.90 10.70
N ASN A 166 -20.30 -17.74 11.01
CA ASN A 166 -20.82 -17.76 12.37
C ASN A 166 -20.71 -19.15 12.99
N ASP A 167 -21.03 -20.22 12.26
CA ASP A 167 -20.89 -21.60 12.73
C ASP A 167 -19.43 -21.92 13.08
N ASN A 168 -18.49 -21.51 12.22
CA ASN A 168 -17.06 -21.64 12.50
C ASN A 168 -16.64 -20.75 13.68
N TYR A 169 -17.17 -19.54 13.81
CA TYR A 169 -16.88 -18.69 14.97
C TYR A 169 -17.34 -19.34 16.28
N GLN A 170 -18.54 -19.91 16.32
CA GLN A 170 -19.03 -20.69 17.47
C GLN A 170 -18.16 -21.92 17.72
N LYS A 171 -17.80 -22.68 16.67
CA LYS A 171 -17.00 -23.92 16.79
C LYS A 171 -15.58 -23.69 17.33
N TYR A 172 -14.94 -22.59 16.95
CA TYR A 172 -13.49 -22.42 17.17
C TYR A 172 -13.11 -21.36 18.18
N ILE A 173 -14.01 -20.42 18.53
CA ILE A 173 -13.67 -19.24 19.33
C ILE A 173 -14.44 -19.16 20.65
N LEU A 174 -15.69 -19.62 20.66
CA LEU A 174 -16.57 -19.60 21.84
C LEU A 174 -16.60 -20.97 22.52
#